data_AF-X1EPU0-F1
#
_entry.id   AF-X1EPU0-F1
#
_cell.length_a   1.000
_cell.length_b   1.000
_cell.length_c   1.000
_cell.angle_alpha   90.00
_cell.angle_beta   90.00
_cell.angle_gamma   90.00
#
_symmetry.space_group_name_H-M   'P 1'
#
loop_
_entity.id
_entity.type
_entity.pdbx_description
1 polymer ?
#
loop_
_entity_poly.entity_id
_entity_poly.type
_entity_poly.pdbx_seq_one_letter_code
_entity_poly.pdbx_strand_id
1 'polypeptide(L)'
;KIVIGSLLSGRFLSPFFLFALGAGVPSYWIMVGIRKLLGRWFGPVGVSVAGAVSHNLFQLAIAYLIVVQSVTIFYLAPILVVLGTVAGALIGAAVRSILPHLGIDKTSETAKISR
;
A
#
# COMPACT_ATOMS: atom_id res chain seq x y z
N LYS A 1 10.69 3.48 -4.87
CA LYS A 1 11.60 4.63 -4.56
C LYS A 1 12.58 4.36 -3.41
N ILE A 2 12.32 3.37 -2.54
CA ILE A 2 13.11 3.13 -1.32
C ILE A 2 14.51 2.58 -1.59
N VAL A 3 14.63 1.59 -2.49
CA VAL A 3 15.90 0.87 -2.75
C VAL A 3 17.01 1.81 -3.23
N ILE A 4 16.73 2.66 -4.22
CA ILE A 4 17.74 3.55 -4.83
C ILE A 4 18.19 4.64 -3.85
N GLY A 5 17.27 5.20 -3.05
CA GLY A 5 17.61 6.24 -2.07
C GLY A 5 18.48 5.72 -0.91
N SER A 6 18.23 4.49 -0.45
CA SER A 6 18.98 3.88 0.65
C SER A 6 20.35 3.32 0.24
N LEU A 7 20.49 2.88 -1.02
CA LEU A 7 21.76 2.47 -1.62
C LEU A 7 22.73 3.66 -1.77
N LEU A 8 22.25 4.80 -2.24
CA LEU A 8 23.07 6.00 -2.48
C LEU A 8 23.54 6.68 -1.18
N SER A 9 22.86 6.44 -0.06
CA SER A 9 23.17 7.04 1.24
C SER A 9 23.92 6.09 2.20
N GLY A 10 24.33 4.89 1.73
CA GLY A 10 25.09 3.91 2.53
C GLY A 10 24.33 3.31 3.71
N ARG A 11 23.01 3.50 3.78
CA ARG A 11 22.13 3.15 4.91
C ARG A 11 21.32 1.87 4.65
N PHE A 12 21.92 0.91 3.95
CA PHE A 12 21.28 -0.33 3.47
C PHE A 12 20.76 -1.24 4.59
N LEU A 13 21.21 -1.06 5.83
CA LEU A 13 20.72 -1.75 7.03
C LEU A 13 20.15 -0.80 8.08
N SER A 14 19.84 0.44 7.69
CA SER A 14 19.22 1.38 8.63
C SER A 14 17.81 0.90 9.02
N PRO A 15 17.33 1.23 10.23
CA PRO A 15 15.96 0.98 10.63
C PRO A 15 14.95 1.51 9.59
N PHE A 16 15.22 2.66 8.97
CA PHE A 16 14.38 3.23 7.91
C PHE A 16 14.24 2.32 6.68
N PHE A 17 15.29 1.62 6.28
CA PHE A 17 15.24 0.67 5.17
C PHE A 17 14.38 -0.56 5.51
N LEU A 18 14.51 -1.07 6.74
CA LEU A 18 13.71 -2.20 7.22
C LEU A 18 12.23 -1.85 7.33
N PHE A 19 11.90 -0.66 7.83
CA PHE A 19 10.53 -0.14 7.83
C PHE A 19 9.98 -0.09 6.40
N ALA A 20 10.75 0.47 5.48
CA ALA A 20 10.29 0.73 4.13
C ALA A 20 10.13 -0.55 3.29
N LEU A 21 11.05 -1.52 3.39
CA LEU A 21 10.91 -2.82 2.72
C LEU A 21 9.92 -3.74 3.44
N GLY A 22 10.03 -3.84 4.77
CA GLY A 22 9.20 -4.71 5.59
C GLY A 22 7.72 -4.32 5.55
N ALA A 23 7.41 -3.04 5.39
CA ALA A 23 6.05 -2.58 5.15
C ALA A 23 5.65 -2.59 3.67
N GLY A 24 6.56 -2.22 2.77
CA GLY A 24 6.25 -1.99 1.36
C GLY A 24 6.06 -3.25 0.52
N VAL A 25 6.87 -4.28 0.74
CA VAL A 25 6.80 -5.52 -0.06
C VAL A 25 5.52 -6.31 0.27
N PRO A 26 5.17 -6.56 1.55
CA PRO A 26 3.96 -7.30 1.87
C PRO A 26 2.68 -6.57 1.46
N SER A 27 2.63 -5.24 1.61
CA SER A 27 1.46 -4.45 1.18
C SER A 27 1.27 -4.48 -0.34
N TYR A 28 2.35 -4.48 -1.13
CA TYR A 28 2.27 -4.70 -2.57
C TYR A 28 1.64 -6.04 -2.92
N TRP A 29 2.06 -7.12 -2.26
CA TRP A 29 1.48 -8.45 -2.50
C TRP A 29 -0.01 -8.52 -2.14
N ILE A 30 -0.44 -7.84 -1.07
CA ILE A 30 -1.85 -7.69 -0.72
C ILE A 30 -2.61 -6.97 -1.84
N MET A 31 -2.09 -5.86 -2.34
CA MET A 31 -2.73 -5.12 -3.43
C MET A 31 -2.87 -5.97 -4.70
N VAL A 32 -1.82 -6.72 -5.06
CA VAL A 32 -1.84 -7.66 -6.19
C VAL A 32 -2.86 -8.77 -5.97
N GLY A 33 -2.90 -9.35 -4.77
CA GLY A 33 -3.88 -10.38 -4.39
C GLY A 33 -5.31 -9.87 -4.50
N ILE A 34 -5.60 -8.68 -3.96
CA ILE A 34 -6.92 -8.03 -4.03
C ILE A 34 -7.30 -7.77 -5.49
N ARG A 35 -6.40 -7.26 -6.33
CA ARG A 35 -6.70 -7.06 -7.75
C ARG A 35 -7.00 -8.37 -8.47
N LYS A 36 -6.24 -9.43 -8.20
CA LYS A 36 -6.42 -10.73 -8.88
C LYS A 36 -7.68 -11.48 -8.42
N LEU A 37 -7.98 -11.44 -7.13
CA LEU A 37 -9.07 -12.23 -6.54
C LEU A 37 -10.39 -11.47 -6.46
N LEU A 38 -10.31 -10.17 -6.20
CA LEU A 38 -11.47 -9.31 -5.90
C LEU A 38 -11.58 -8.10 -6.84
N GLY A 39 -10.84 -8.09 -7.96
CA GLY A 39 -10.80 -6.96 -8.91
C GLY A 39 -12.18 -6.54 -9.44
N ARG A 40 -13.16 -7.46 -9.49
CA ARG A 40 -14.56 -7.15 -9.86
C ARG A 40 -15.29 -6.28 -8.83
N TRP A 41 -14.86 -6.34 -7.57
CA TRP A 41 -15.47 -5.60 -6.45
C TRP A 41 -14.65 -4.38 -6.03
N PHE A 42 -13.34 -4.36 -6.33
CA PHE A 42 -12.42 -3.30 -5.91
C PHE A 42 -11.81 -2.57 -7.10
N GLY A 43 -12.25 -1.33 -7.31
CA GLY A 43 -11.61 -0.41 -8.26
C GLY A 43 -10.28 0.19 -7.74
N PRO A 44 -9.66 1.12 -8.50
CA PRO A 44 -8.39 1.75 -8.14
C PRO A 44 -8.37 2.37 -6.73
N VAL A 45 -9.50 2.94 -6.29
CA VAL A 45 -9.67 3.52 -4.96
C VAL A 45 -9.57 2.46 -3.86
N GLY A 46 -10.33 1.37 -3.97
CA GLY A 46 -10.36 0.32 -2.96
C GLY A 46 -9.02 -0.40 -2.81
N VAL A 47 -8.32 -0.62 -3.93
CA VAL A 47 -6.98 -1.24 -3.90
C VAL A 47 -5.96 -0.30 -3.28
N SER A 48 -6.05 1.01 -3.53
CA SER A 48 -5.20 2.01 -2.89
C SER A 48 -5.44 2.10 -1.39
N VAL A 49 -6.69 2.09 -0.93
CA VAL A 49 -7.06 2.03 0.49
C VAL A 49 -6.49 0.78 1.16
N ALA A 50 -6.68 -0.40 0.57
CA ALA A 50 -6.16 -1.63 1.13
C ALA A 50 -4.62 -1.64 1.20
N GLY A 51 -3.96 -1.10 0.18
CA GLY A 51 -2.51 -0.89 0.17
C GLY A 51 -2.03 0.03 1.29
N ALA A 52 -2.66 1.19 1.46
CA ALA A 52 -2.29 2.17 2.47
C ALA A 52 -2.49 1.63 3.90
N VAL A 53 -3.64 0.99 4.17
CA VAL A 53 -3.92 0.40 5.49
C VAL A 53 -2.95 -0.73 5.80
N SER A 54 -2.76 -1.69 4.87
CA SER A 54 -1.83 -2.79 5.09
C SER A 54 -0.39 -2.33 5.28
N HIS A 55 0.06 -1.33 4.52
CA HIS A 55 1.39 -0.74 4.69
C HIS A 55 1.57 -0.16 6.10
N ASN A 56 0.60 0.60 6.60
CA ASN A 56 0.66 1.15 7.96
C ASN A 56 0.70 0.04 9.03
N LEU A 57 -0.06 -1.04 8.85
CA LEU A 57 -0.06 -2.16 9.79
C LEU A 57 1.27 -2.92 9.81
N PHE A 58 1.87 -3.19 8.64
CA PHE A 58 3.19 -3.81 8.59
C PHE A 58 4.27 -2.87 9.13
N GLN A 59 4.18 -1.57 8.87
CA GLN A 59 5.10 -0.59 9.44
C GLN A 59 5.03 -0.60 10.97
N LEU A 60 3.83 -0.70 11.53
CA LEU A 60 3.61 -0.80 12.98
C LEU A 60 4.17 -2.10 13.56
N ALA A 61 4.00 -3.22 12.85
CA ALA A 61 4.57 -4.51 13.24
C ALA A 61 6.12 -4.47 13.24
N ILE A 62 6.74 -3.88 12.23
CA ILE A 62 8.19 -3.69 12.20
C ILE A 62 8.67 -2.75 13.32
N ALA A 63 7.92 -1.68 13.59
CA ALA A 63 8.22 -0.76 14.68
C ALA A 63 8.15 -1.44 16.06
N TYR A 64 7.17 -2.32 16.26
CA TYR A 64 7.08 -3.16 17.44
C TYR A 64 8.31 -4.07 17.57
N LEU A 65 8.67 -4.80 16.52
CA LEU A 65 9.74 -5.81 16.57
C LEU A 65 11.15 -5.20 16.80
N ILE A 66 11.42 -4.04 16.19
CA ILE A 66 12.80 -3.53 16.08
C ILE A 66 13.06 -2.32 17.00
N VAL A 67 12.04 -1.49 17.28
CA VAL A 67 12.27 -0.18 17.92
C VAL A 67 11.62 -0.11 19.30
N VAL A 68 10.31 -0.38 19.38
CA VAL A 68 9.52 -0.05 20.58
C VAL A 68 9.40 -1.25 21.53
N GLN A 69 9.32 -2.47 20.99
CA GLN A 69 9.20 -3.73 21.76
C GLN A 69 8.11 -3.72 22.84
N SER A 70 7.07 -2.89 22.65
CA SER A 70 5.92 -2.77 23.54
C SER A 70 4.63 -2.83 22.75
N VAL A 71 3.69 -3.64 23.26
CA VAL A 71 2.36 -3.83 22.67
C VAL A 71 1.53 -2.54 22.64
N THR A 72 1.86 -1.55 23.47
CA THR A 72 1.22 -0.23 23.50
C THR A 72 1.28 0.48 22.15
N ILE A 73 2.28 0.19 21.30
CA ILE A 73 2.39 0.78 19.97
C ILE A 73 1.17 0.46 19.09
N PHE A 74 0.50 -0.68 19.31
CA PHE A 74 -0.70 -1.08 18.56
C PHE A 74 -1.92 -0.21 18.89
N TYR A 75 -1.90 0.62 19.93
CA TYR A 75 -2.93 1.64 20.14
C TYR A 75 -2.91 2.74 19.06
N LEU A 76 -1.84 2.83 18.26
CA LEU A 76 -1.82 3.66 17.06
C LEU A 76 -2.55 3.02 15.87
N ALA A 77 -2.86 1.73 15.91
CA ALA A 77 -3.48 1.03 14.78
C ALA A 77 -4.82 1.67 14.34
N PRO A 78 -5.76 2.02 15.23
CA PRO A 78 -7.03 2.63 14.82
C PRO A 78 -6.82 3.96 14.08
N ILE A 79 -5.94 4.82 14.58
CA ILE A 79 -5.67 6.11 13.94
C ILE A 79 -4.94 5.93 12.61
N LEU A 80 -4.00 4.98 12.53
CA LEU A 80 -3.29 4.66 11.30
C LEU A 80 -4.18 4.02 10.24
N VAL A 81 -5.20 3.26 10.63
CA VAL A 81 -6.21 2.73 9.71
C VAL A 81 -7.02 3.89 9.13
N VAL A 82 -7.52 4.81 9.96
CA VAL A 82 -8.30 5.97 9.48
C VAL A 82 -7.46 6.83 8.53
N LEU A 83 -6.24 7.20 8.93
CA LEU A 83 -5.33 7.99 8.09
C LEU A 83 -4.96 7.26 6.80
N GLY A 84 -4.69 5.95 6.90
CA GLY A 84 -4.41 5.10 5.75
C GLY A 84 -5.58 5.02 4.78
N THR A 85 -6.82 4.93 5.27
CA THR A 85 -8.03 4.96 4.45
C THR A 85 -8.19 6.28 3.73
N VAL A 86 -8.05 7.41 4.44
CA VAL A 86 -8.17 8.74 3.82
C VAL A 86 -7.08 8.93 2.76
N ALA A 87 -5.82 8.68 3.09
CA ALA A 87 -4.70 8.81 2.16
C ALA A 87 -4.87 7.88 0.94
N GLY A 88 -5.22 6.62 1.19
CA GLY A 88 -5.46 5.63 0.14
C GLY A 88 -6.62 6.02 -0.77
N ALA A 89 -7.70 6.59 -0.23
CA ALA A 89 -8.84 7.06 -1.01
C ALA A 89 -8.46 8.23 -1.92
N LEU A 90 -7.73 9.22 -1.38
CA LEU A 90 -7.24 10.38 -2.14
C LEU A 90 -6.31 9.97 -3.28
N ILE A 91 -5.32 9.12 -3.00
CA ILE A 91 -4.39 8.60 -4.01
C ILE A 91 -5.14 7.80 -5.07
N GLY A 92 -6.06 6.94 -4.66
CA GLY A 92 -6.83 6.11 -5.58
C GLY A 92 -7.79 6.92 -6.45
N ALA A 93 -8.36 8.01 -5.92
CA ALA A 93 -9.16 8.95 -6.69
C ALA A 93 -8.31 9.68 -7.73
N ALA A 94 -7.12 10.15 -7.35
CA ALA A 94 -6.16 10.76 -8.27
C ALA A 94 -5.76 9.78 -9.40
N VAL A 95 -5.44 8.53 -9.06
CA VAL A 95 -5.13 7.48 -10.05
C VAL A 95 -6.31 7.26 -11.00
N ARG A 96 -7.54 7.20 -10.46
CA ARG A 96 -8.75 7.03 -11.29
C ARG A 96 -8.94 8.17 -12.29
N SER A 97 -8.58 9.40 -11.93
CA SER A 97 -8.67 10.57 -12.82
C SER A 97 -7.56 10.60 -13.87
N ILE A 98 -6.37 10.09 -13.55
CA ILE A 98 -5.21 10.07 -14.46
C ILE A 98 -5.29 8.91 -15.46
N LEU A 99 -5.79 7.74 -15.05
CA LEU A 99 -5.85 6.53 -15.88
C LEU A 99 -6.42 6.75 -17.31
N PRO A 100 -7.54 7.46 -17.50
CA PRO A 100 -8.10 7.73 -18.84
C PRO A 100 -7.16 8.54 -19.74
N HIS A 101 -6.35 9.44 -19.16
CA HIS A 101 -5.44 10.30 -19.91
C HIS A 101 -4.16 9.58 -20.34
N LEU A 102 -3.85 8.43 -19.74
CA LEU A 102 -2.67 7.62 -20.08
C LEU A 102 -2.93 6.62 -21.21
N GLY A 103 -4.11 6.66 -21.86
CA GLY A 103 -4.49 5.68 -22.87
C GLY A 103 -4.61 4.26 -22.31
N ILE A 104 -4.59 4.09 -20.99
CA ILE A 104 -4.88 2.82 -20.32
C ILE A 104 -6.39 2.69 -20.27
N ASP A 105 -6.95 2.37 -21.43
CA ASP A 105 -8.37 2.22 -21.66
C ASP A 105 -8.96 1.03 -20.86
N LYS A 106 -10.15 1.24 -20.32
CA LYS A 106 -10.95 0.26 -19.55
C LYS A 106 -11.57 -0.85 -20.40
N THR A 107 -11.10 -1.05 -21.63
CA THR A 107 -11.67 -2.03 -22.55
C THR A 107 -11.23 -3.47 -22.26
N SER A 108 -10.20 -3.70 -21.42
CA SER A 108 -9.75 -5.07 -21.07
C SER A 108 -10.43 -5.69 -19.83
N GLU A 109 -11.00 -4.89 -18.92
CA GLU A 109 -11.70 -5.40 -17.71
C GLU A 109 -13.19 -5.63 -17.99
N THR A 110 -13.83 -4.78 -18.82
CA THR A 110 -15.26 -4.91 -19.16
C THR A 110 -15.52 -6.05 -20.17
N ALA A 111 -14.57 -6.34 -21.08
CA ALA A 111 -14.71 -7.40 -22.08
C ALA A 111 -14.45 -8.83 -21.55
N LYS A 112 -13.85 -8.97 -20.35
CA LYS A 112 -13.67 -10.27 -19.67
C LYS A 112 -14.81 -10.61 -18.69
N ILE A 113 -15.72 -9.68 -18.44
CA ILE A 113 -16.85 -9.84 -17.53
C ILE A 113 -18.12 -10.26 -18.29
N SER A 114 -18.16 -10.03 -19.61
CA SER A 114 -19.24 -10.46 -20.51
C SER A 114 -18.96 -11.77 -21.28
N ARG A 115 -17.94 -12.54 -20.89
CA ARG A 115 -17.67 -13.90 -21.37
C ARG A 115 -17.51 -14.86 -20.21
#